data_AF-A0A126WYH1-F1
#
_entry.id   AF-A0A126WYH1-F1
#
_cell.length_a   1.000
_cell.length_b   1.000
_cell.length_c   1.000
_cell.angle_alpha   90.00
_cell.angle_beta   90.00
_cell.angle_gamma   90.00
#
_symmetry.space_group_name_H-M   'P 1'
#
loop_
_entity.id
_entity.type
_entity.pdbx_description
1 polymer ?
#
loop_
_entity_poly.entity_id
_entity_poly.type
_entity_poly.pdbx_seq_one_letter_code
_entity_poly.pdbx_strand_id
1 'polypeptide(L)'
;MESQLALIEQSFSSRYSLYVREALDELPDNFTITDPSISGHPIVFASRGFLKMCGYSRDEVIGQNGRIFQGPRTNRRSVMEIRDAIREERTVEVNLLNYRKDGTPFWMLFHMSPIFSKEDGSVTHFIAVQIPISRSRRGLCGGNKSTSRTNGVNLWEDMAFSSCRREVCSEGIVELGHVVEFNPIFDSHTSGIEVEEPCEANEVEKRRATSALNSIISVLTHYSELTGRLVCGKKCSCYGTSPLGSSITISLGRIKQSFVLTDVNTPDMPIVYASSAFFKLTGYSKNEVLGRNCRFLSGADTDTSTIHLIKESVRTEKPCTVRILNIRKDGSSFWNLLHISPIRNASGKIAYFVGVQMDESSRSHGRDGLSFEMRHKSTVGAVRVALRTLSMAASCSSTC
;
A
#
# COMPACT_ATOMS: atom_id res chain seq x y z
N MET A 1 2.36 -21.69 6.36
CA MET A 1 2.18 -20.66 7.41
C MET A 1 3.55 -20.27 7.97
N GLU A 2 4.37 -21.23 8.41
CA GLU A 2 5.76 -21.00 8.88
C GLU A 2 6.65 -20.28 7.85
N SER A 3 6.55 -20.64 6.56
CA SER A 3 7.33 -19.98 5.50
C SER A 3 7.00 -18.49 5.30
N GLN A 4 5.78 -18.07 5.60
CA GLN A 4 5.34 -16.69 5.43
C GLN A 4 5.71 -15.83 6.65
N LEU A 5 5.62 -16.38 7.86
CA LEU A 5 6.09 -15.72 9.08
C LEU A 5 7.61 -15.50 9.03
N ALA A 6 8.38 -16.49 8.59
CA ALA A 6 9.82 -16.34 8.38
C ALA A 6 10.16 -15.23 7.36
N LEU A 7 9.40 -15.12 6.27
CA LEU A 7 9.54 -14.02 5.30
C LEU A 7 9.22 -12.65 5.90
N ILE A 8 8.18 -12.56 6.73
CA ILE A 8 7.78 -11.32 7.42
C ILE A 8 8.86 -10.88 8.42
N GLU A 9 9.35 -11.81 9.24
CA GLU A 9 10.42 -11.55 10.19
C GLU A 9 11.71 -11.15 9.49
N GLN A 10 12.09 -11.89 8.45
CA GLN A 10 13.28 -11.61 7.66
C GLN A 10 13.18 -10.25 6.97
N SER A 11 12.02 -9.87 6.44
CA SER A 11 11.90 -8.60 5.70
C SER A 11 12.20 -7.40 6.59
N PHE A 12 11.58 -7.36 7.77
CA PHE A 12 11.78 -6.26 8.73
C PHE A 12 13.22 -6.25 9.29
N SER A 13 13.73 -7.41 9.71
CA SER A 13 15.06 -7.57 10.29
C SER A 13 16.19 -7.44 9.26
N SER A 14 15.91 -7.55 7.96
CA SER A 14 16.91 -7.34 6.91
C SER A 14 17.32 -5.88 6.77
N ARG A 15 16.46 -4.94 7.20
CA ARG A 15 16.68 -3.50 7.01
C ARG A 15 17.09 -2.79 8.29
N TYR A 16 16.55 -3.19 9.42
CA TYR A 16 16.78 -2.53 10.70
C TYR A 16 17.59 -3.45 11.62
N SER A 17 18.32 -2.88 12.58
CA SER A 17 19.02 -3.68 13.58
C SER A 17 18.03 -4.45 14.48
N LEU A 18 18.50 -5.50 15.14
CA LEU A 18 17.68 -6.37 16.00
C LEU A 18 16.93 -5.60 17.10
N TYR A 19 17.46 -4.46 17.56
CA TYR A 19 16.89 -3.65 18.64
C TYR A 19 15.75 -2.72 18.20
N VAL A 20 15.48 -2.57 16.90
CA VAL A 20 14.44 -1.65 16.42
C VAL A 20 13.06 -2.02 16.99
N ARG A 21 12.77 -3.31 17.13
CA ARG A 21 11.46 -3.79 17.61
C ARG A 21 11.24 -3.41 19.07
N GLU A 22 12.28 -3.52 19.89
CA GLU A 22 12.25 -3.11 21.29
C GLU A 22 12.04 -1.61 21.40
N ALA A 23 12.81 -0.81 20.65
CA ALA A 23 12.66 0.64 20.65
C ALA A 23 11.26 1.11 20.17
N LEU A 24 10.66 0.41 19.20
CA LEU A 24 9.30 0.68 18.75
C LEU A 24 8.24 0.25 19.78
N ASP A 25 8.48 -0.84 20.53
CA ASP A 25 7.58 -1.33 21.59
C ASP A 25 7.52 -0.37 22.79
N GLU A 26 8.57 0.44 23.02
CA GLU A 26 8.61 1.48 24.06
C GLU A 26 7.81 2.75 23.70
N LEU A 27 7.40 2.91 22.44
CA LEU A 27 6.57 4.05 22.05
C LEU A 27 5.14 3.88 22.59
N PRO A 28 4.54 4.92 23.20
CA PRO A 28 3.20 4.84 23.80
C PRO A 28 2.07 4.85 22.75
N ASP A 29 2.40 5.08 21.49
CA ASP A 29 1.44 5.30 20.41
C ASP A 29 0.85 3.99 19.86
N ASN A 30 -0.34 4.10 19.28
CA ASN A 30 -1.03 2.98 18.64
C ASN A 30 -0.70 2.99 17.14
N PHE A 31 0.15 2.07 16.69
CA PHE A 31 0.52 2.02 15.28
C PHE A 31 0.84 0.61 14.79
N THR A 32 0.78 0.48 13.47
CA THR A 32 1.21 -0.71 12.72
C THR A 32 2.20 -0.31 11.65
N ILE A 33 3.13 -1.21 11.33
CA ILE A 33 4.00 -1.08 10.16
C ILE A 33 3.66 -2.22 9.21
N THR A 34 3.43 -1.90 7.94
CA THR A 34 3.20 -2.89 6.88
C THR A 34 4.34 -2.87 5.87
N ASP A 35 4.53 -4.01 5.20
CA ASP A 35 5.55 -4.17 4.18
C ASP A 35 4.90 -4.36 2.80
N PRO A 36 4.99 -3.36 1.91
CA PRO A 36 4.42 -3.45 0.58
C PRO A 36 5.23 -4.33 -0.37
N SER A 37 6.44 -4.79 -0.03
CA SER A 37 7.17 -5.75 -0.87
C SER A 37 6.59 -7.17 -0.81
N ILE A 38 5.82 -7.47 0.24
CA ILE A 38 5.17 -8.75 0.45
C ILE A 38 3.72 -8.70 -0.07
N SER A 39 3.31 -9.75 -0.79
CA SER A 39 1.96 -9.85 -1.34
C SER A 39 0.90 -9.70 -0.24
N GLY A 40 -0.05 -8.79 -0.46
CA GLY A 40 -1.12 -8.50 0.51
C GLY A 40 -0.81 -7.35 1.47
N HIS A 41 0.40 -6.78 1.42
CA HIS A 41 0.88 -5.70 2.30
C HIS A 41 0.68 -6.04 3.78
N PRO A 42 1.23 -7.18 4.24
CA PRO A 42 1.03 -7.65 5.59
C PRO A 42 1.59 -6.67 6.62
N ILE A 43 0.95 -6.67 7.78
CA ILE A 43 1.45 -6.04 9.00
C ILE A 43 2.64 -6.86 9.48
N VAL A 44 3.80 -6.20 9.57
CA VAL A 44 5.08 -6.79 10.00
C VAL A 44 5.48 -6.36 11.42
N PHE A 45 4.83 -5.32 11.93
CA PHE A 45 4.93 -4.84 13.30
C PHE A 45 3.60 -4.22 13.76
N ALA A 46 3.24 -4.45 15.03
CA ALA A 46 2.09 -3.87 15.69
C ALA A 46 2.47 -3.48 17.12
N SER A 47 2.26 -2.21 17.49
CA SER A 47 2.66 -1.70 18.81
C SER A 47 1.81 -2.31 19.93
N ARG A 48 2.34 -2.35 21.15
CA ARG A 48 1.60 -2.83 22.33
C ARG A 48 0.32 -2.03 22.56
N GLY A 49 0.38 -0.70 22.38
CA GLY A 49 -0.79 0.18 22.46
C GLY A 49 -1.86 -0.19 21.43
N PHE A 50 -1.45 -0.44 20.19
CA PHE A 50 -2.36 -0.86 19.13
C PHE A 50 -3.07 -2.19 19.46
N LEU A 51 -2.32 -3.21 19.88
CA LEU A 51 -2.88 -4.52 20.25
C LEU A 51 -3.88 -4.41 21.40
N LYS A 52 -3.56 -3.63 22.43
CA LYS A 52 -4.47 -3.35 23.55
C LYS A 52 -5.73 -2.61 23.09
N MET A 53 -5.60 -1.66 22.18
CA MET A 53 -6.72 -0.86 21.66
C MET A 53 -7.71 -1.71 20.85
N CYS A 54 -7.22 -2.61 19.99
CA CYS A 54 -8.06 -3.41 19.10
C CYS A 54 -8.50 -4.75 19.73
N GLY A 55 -7.81 -5.22 20.77
CA GLY A 55 -8.10 -6.47 21.46
C GLY A 55 -7.59 -7.73 20.75
N TYR A 56 -6.83 -7.60 19.68
CA TYR A 56 -6.19 -8.71 18.98
C TYR A 56 -4.83 -9.03 19.60
N SER A 57 -4.45 -10.31 19.60
CA SER A 57 -3.09 -10.72 19.94
C SER A 57 -2.12 -10.41 18.79
N ARG A 58 -0.82 -10.38 19.09
CA ARG A 58 0.23 -10.14 18.09
C ARG A 58 0.15 -11.18 16.96
N ASP A 59 -0.02 -12.46 17.31
CA ASP A 59 -0.03 -13.58 16.35
C ASP A 59 -1.23 -13.53 15.40
N GLU A 60 -2.34 -12.94 15.84
CA GLU A 60 -3.53 -12.72 15.00
C GLU A 60 -3.36 -11.56 14.02
N VAL A 61 -2.50 -10.58 14.35
CA VAL A 61 -2.33 -9.35 13.55
C VAL A 61 -1.18 -9.47 12.56
N ILE A 62 -0.05 -10.06 12.97
CA ILE A 62 1.13 -10.19 12.11
C ILE A 62 0.79 -11.06 10.89
N GLY A 63 1.18 -10.60 9.70
CA GLY A 63 0.87 -11.28 8.43
C GLY A 63 -0.50 -10.98 7.85
N GLN A 64 -1.40 -10.36 8.61
CA GLN A 64 -2.68 -9.86 8.12
C GLN A 64 -2.54 -8.47 7.50
N ASN A 65 -3.57 -8.01 6.79
CA ASN A 65 -3.66 -6.62 6.37
C ASN A 65 -4.78 -5.88 7.14
N GLY A 66 -4.84 -4.56 7.02
CA GLY A 66 -5.79 -3.73 7.76
C GLY A 66 -7.28 -4.04 7.51
N ARG A 67 -7.61 -4.95 6.58
CA ARG A 67 -8.99 -5.39 6.34
C ARG A 67 -9.57 -6.14 7.54
N ILE A 68 -8.74 -6.79 8.36
CA ILE A 68 -9.22 -7.55 9.53
C ILE A 68 -9.93 -6.68 10.57
N PHE A 69 -9.68 -5.37 10.57
CA PHE A 69 -10.31 -4.41 11.49
C PHE A 69 -11.59 -3.78 10.93
N GLN A 70 -11.95 -4.09 9.68
CA GLN A 70 -13.12 -3.52 9.00
C GLN A 70 -14.36 -4.36 9.29
N GLY A 71 -15.53 -3.73 9.31
CA GLY A 71 -16.81 -4.40 9.51
C GLY A 71 -17.93 -3.79 8.67
N PRO A 72 -19.19 -4.19 8.93
CA PRO A 72 -20.33 -3.88 8.05
C PRO A 72 -20.56 -2.37 7.80
N ARG A 73 -20.26 -1.54 8.80
CA ARG A 73 -20.46 -0.08 8.74
C ARG A 73 -19.19 0.69 8.37
N THR A 74 -18.07 0.01 8.11
CA THR A 74 -16.84 0.66 7.67
C THR A 74 -17.06 1.30 6.29
N ASN A 75 -16.81 2.61 6.20
CA ASN A 75 -17.07 3.37 4.98
C ASN A 75 -16.16 2.93 3.82
N ARG A 76 -16.75 2.47 2.72
CA ARG A 76 -16.00 1.99 1.55
C ARG A 76 -15.21 3.09 0.83
N ARG A 77 -15.68 4.34 0.84
CA ARG A 77 -14.97 5.49 0.25
C ARG A 77 -13.67 5.76 1.01
N SER A 78 -13.73 5.78 2.34
CA SER A 78 -12.54 5.90 3.20
C SER A 78 -11.53 4.77 2.94
N VAL A 79 -12.00 3.53 2.79
CA VAL A 79 -11.12 2.38 2.46
C VAL A 79 -10.51 2.52 1.06
N MET A 80 -11.26 3.01 0.08
CA MET A 80 -10.75 3.28 -1.27
C MET A 80 -9.67 4.36 -1.24
N GLU A 81 -9.88 5.43 -0.49
CA GLU A 81 -8.90 6.52 -0.35
C GLU A 81 -7.56 6.02 0.22
N ILE A 82 -7.61 5.15 1.23
CA ILE A 82 -6.40 4.49 1.79
C ILE A 82 -5.73 3.61 0.72
N ARG A 83 -6.51 2.84 -0.05
CA ARG A 83 -5.97 2.00 -1.12
C ARG A 83 -5.31 2.83 -2.23
N ASP A 84 -5.93 3.93 -2.61
CA ASP A 84 -5.40 4.85 -3.61
C ASP A 84 -4.12 5.51 -3.10
N ALA A 85 -4.08 5.93 -1.82
CA ALA A 85 -2.87 6.45 -1.19
C ALA A 85 -1.70 5.45 -1.18
N ILE A 86 -1.98 4.16 -0.92
CA ILE A 86 -0.99 3.09 -1.00
C ILE A 86 -0.47 2.93 -2.44
N ARG A 87 -1.37 2.96 -3.43
CA ARG A 87 -1.01 2.84 -4.85
C ARG A 87 -0.17 4.03 -5.34
N GLU A 88 -0.47 5.22 -4.84
CA GLU A 88 0.18 6.48 -5.17
C GLU A 88 1.41 6.77 -4.30
N GLU A 89 1.70 5.93 -3.31
CA GLU A 89 2.82 6.10 -2.37
C GLU A 89 2.79 7.46 -1.66
N ARG A 90 1.59 7.88 -1.20
CA ARG A 90 1.38 9.16 -0.51
C ARG A 90 0.89 8.97 0.91
N THR A 91 1.10 10.00 1.72
CA THR A 91 0.50 10.14 3.05
C THR A 91 -1.02 10.33 2.92
N VAL A 92 -1.77 9.79 3.87
CA VAL A 92 -3.23 9.96 3.94
C VAL A 92 -3.70 10.03 5.39
N GLU A 93 -4.70 10.86 5.64
CA GLU A 93 -5.39 11.00 6.91
C GLU A 93 -6.89 10.80 6.68
N VAL A 94 -7.49 9.79 7.33
CA VAL A 94 -8.89 9.42 7.13
C VAL A 94 -9.54 9.06 8.45
N ASN A 95 -10.77 9.53 8.68
CA ASN A 95 -11.60 9.04 9.78
C ASN A 95 -12.27 7.72 9.36
N LEU A 96 -12.08 6.66 10.14
CA LEU A 96 -12.55 5.32 9.81
C LEU A 96 -13.24 4.69 11.02
N LEU A 97 -14.37 4.04 10.76
CA LEU A 97 -15.00 3.16 11.73
C LEU A 97 -14.39 1.75 11.61
N ASN A 98 -13.66 1.34 12.64
CA ASN A 98 -13.07 0.01 12.77
C ASN A 98 -13.77 -0.78 13.89
N TYR A 99 -13.48 -2.07 13.94
CA TYR A 99 -14.06 -3.02 14.87
C TYR A 99 -12.96 -3.69 15.69
N ARG A 100 -13.17 -3.76 17.00
CA ARG A 100 -12.34 -4.56 17.89
C ARG A 100 -12.62 -6.04 17.68
N LYS A 101 -11.78 -6.89 18.29
CA LYS A 101 -11.93 -8.36 18.25
C LYS A 101 -13.30 -8.83 18.75
N ASP A 102 -13.86 -8.15 19.74
CA ASP A 102 -15.19 -8.44 20.31
C ASP A 102 -16.36 -7.95 19.43
N GLY A 103 -16.07 -7.34 18.28
CA GLY A 103 -17.07 -6.78 17.37
C GLY A 103 -17.54 -5.38 17.75
N THR A 104 -17.01 -4.76 18.81
CA THR A 104 -17.37 -3.39 19.17
C THR A 104 -16.84 -2.39 18.14
N PRO A 105 -17.71 -1.54 17.54
CA PRO A 105 -17.25 -0.52 16.62
C PRO A 105 -16.62 0.64 17.39
N PHE A 106 -15.59 1.24 16.81
CA PHE A 106 -14.98 2.47 17.32
C PHE A 106 -14.49 3.33 16.16
N TRP A 107 -14.66 4.64 16.33
CA TRP A 107 -14.11 5.60 15.39
C TRP A 107 -12.64 5.84 15.69
N MET A 108 -11.87 6.03 14.63
CA MET A 108 -10.47 6.40 14.75
C MET A 108 -10.00 7.30 13.62
N LEU A 109 -9.05 8.18 13.94
CA LEU A 109 -8.21 8.87 12.97
C LEU A 109 -7.12 7.91 12.51
N PHE A 110 -7.14 7.57 11.23
CA PHE A 110 -6.13 6.77 10.56
C PHE A 110 -5.16 7.71 9.82
N HIS A 111 -3.92 7.80 10.29
CA HIS A 111 -2.87 8.58 9.62
C HIS A 111 -1.76 7.65 9.15
N MET A 112 -1.64 7.46 7.84
CA MET A 112 -0.66 6.57 7.23
C MET A 112 0.37 7.36 6.41
N SER A 113 1.64 6.98 6.53
CA SER A 113 2.74 7.57 5.76
C SER A 113 3.70 6.50 5.23
N PRO A 114 4.15 6.60 3.96
CA PRO A 114 5.19 5.73 3.42
C PRO A 114 6.59 6.03 4.01
N ILE A 115 7.43 5.01 4.04
CA ILE A 115 8.86 5.08 4.42
C ILE A 115 9.69 4.69 3.21
N PHE A 116 10.57 5.58 2.79
CA PHE A 116 11.36 5.42 1.58
C PHE A 116 12.77 4.95 1.87
N SER A 117 13.30 4.10 0.99
CA SER A 117 14.73 3.77 0.90
C SER A 117 15.50 4.99 0.40
N LYS A 118 16.58 5.39 1.09
CA LYS A 118 17.46 6.46 0.57
C LYS A 118 18.34 6.00 -0.60
N GLU A 119 18.45 4.70 -0.84
CA GLU A 119 19.28 4.12 -1.89
C GLU A 119 18.62 4.20 -3.28
N ASP A 120 17.33 3.89 -3.35
CA ASP A 120 16.59 3.78 -4.62
C ASP A 120 15.24 4.51 -4.62
N GLY A 121 14.89 5.22 -3.53
CA GLY A 121 13.66 5.99 -3.42
C GLY A 121 12.38 5.14 -3.37
N SER A 122 12.50 3.81 -3.29
CA SER A 122 11.36 2.89 -3.21
C SER A 122 10.71 2.91 -1.84
N VAL A 123 9.40 2.63 -1.77
CA VAL A 123 8.72 2.46 -0.48
C VAL A 123 9.12 1.13 0.14
N THR A 124 9.69 1.20 1.33
CA THR A 124 10.11 0.05 2.15
C THR A 124 8.99 -0.42 3.06
N HIS A 125 8.21 0.51 3.63
CA HIS A 125 7.15 0.23 4.60
C HIS A 125 6.08 1.32 4.54
N PHE A 126 4.88 1.03 5.05
CA PHE A 126 3.93 2.06 5.46
C PHE A 126 3.76 2.02 6.97
N ILE A 127 3.82 3.19 7.62
CA ILE A 127 3.44 3.36 9.02
C ILE A 127 1.99 3.82 9.04
N ALA A 128 1.16 3.23 9.88
CA ALA A 128 -0.19 3.69 10.14
C ALA A 128 -0.39 3.93 11.64
N VAL A 129 -0.54 5.20 12.03
CA VAL A 129 -0.90 5.64 13.38
C VAL A 129 -2.42 5.70 13.49
N GLN A 130 -2.94 5.24 14.63
CA GLN A 130 -4.37 5.04 14.85
C GLN A 130 -4.82 5.67 16.16
N ILE A 131 -5.58 6.75 16.09
CA ILE A 131 -6.03 7.45 17.31
C ILE A 131 -7.55 7.26 17.45
N PRO A 132 -8.02 6.58 18.50
CA PRO A 132 -9.46 6.53 18.79
C PRO A 132 -10.01 7.94 18.94
N ILE A 133 -11.08 8.25 18.23
CA ILE A 133 -11.76 9.53 18.31
C ILE A 133 -13.09 9.36 19.03
N SER A 134 -13.36 10.26 19.96
CA SER A 134 -14.63 10.26 20.70
C SER A 134 -15.63 11.14 19.98
N ARG A 135 -16.88 10.68 19.84
CA ARG A 135 -17.95 11.55 19.38
C ARG A 135 -18.15 12.69 20.38
N SER A 136 -17.89 13.92 19.93
CA SER A 136 -18.36 15.10 20.66
C SER A 136 -19.88 15.11 20.56
N ARG A 137 -20.58 14.86 21.67
CA ARG A 137 -22.03 15.11 21.78
C ARG A 137 -22.25 16.62 21.66
N ARG A 138 -22.35 17.15 20.44
CA ARG A 138 -22.89 18.50 20.24
C ARG A 138 -24.40 18.42 20.49
N GLY A 139 -24.86 19.15 21.51
CA GLY A 139 -26.27 19.52 21.67
C GLY A 139 -27.02 18.84 22.81
N LEU A 140 -26.74 19.23 24.05
CA LEU A 140 -27.73 19.39 25.13
C LEU A 140 -27.18 20.44 26.14
N CYS A 141 -26.75 21.60 25.64
CA CYS A 141 -26.62 22.79 26.49
C CYS A 141 -27.92 23.59 26.35
N GLY A 142 -28.99 23.07 26.96
CA GLY A 142 -30.14 23.89 27.32
C GLY A 142 -29.67 24.88 28.38
N GLY A 143 -29.76 26.16 28.08
CA GLY A 143 -29.19 27.21 28.90
C GLY A 143 -29.74 27.24 30.32
N ASN A 144 -28.86 27.52 31.28
CA ASN A 144 -29.22 28.38 32.39
C ASN A 144 -28.02 29.27 32.72
N LYS A 145 -28.19 30.56 32.47
CA LYS A 145 -27.32 31.60 33.00
C LYS A 145 -27.54 31.65 34.51
N SER A 146 -26.51 31.36 35.30
CA SER A 146 -26.42 31.87 36.66
C SER A 146 -24.96 32.22 36.96
N THR A 147 -24.76 33.51 37.16
CA THR A 147 -23.55 34.17 37.66
C THR A 147 -23.14 33.65 39.04
N SER A 148 -21.86 33.34 39.25
CA SER A 148 -21.08 33.88 40.38
C SER A 148 -19.61 33.44 40.29
N ARG A 149 -18.72 34.28 40.80
CA ARG A 149 -17.26 34.17 40.79
C ARG A 149 -16.73 33.36 41.98
N THR A 150 -15.57 32.74 41.75
CA THR A 150 -14.33 32.69 42.57
C THR A 150 -13.80 31.30 42.96
N ASN A 151 -12.50 31.17 42.67
CA ASN A 151 -11.40 30.39 43.24
C ASN A 151 -11.52 28.87 43.42
N GLY A 152 -10.52 28.18 42.86
CA GLY A 152 -10.49 26.73 42.74
C GLY A 152 -9.62 26.03 43.76
N VAL A 153 -9.64 24.69 43.67
CA VAL A 153 -8.55 23.75 43.99
C VAL A 153 -8.85 22.47 43.19
N ASN A 154 -7.81 21.80 42.71
CA ASN A 154 -7.88 20.47 42.09
C ASN A 154 -8.38 19.41 43.08
N LEU A 155 -9.19 18.45 42.63
CA LEU A 155 -9.06 17.03 42.95
C LEU A 155 -9.93 16.19 42.00
N TRP A 156 -9.31 15.20 41.35
CA TRP A 156 -10.02 14.10 40.68
C TRP A 156 -10.49 13.12 41.75
N GLU A 157 -11.79 12.90 41.88
CA GLU A 157 -12.35 11.62 42.34
C GLU A 157 -13.86 11.53 42.06
N ASP A 158 -14.25 10.36 41.56
CA ASP A 158 -15.54 9.68 41.59
C ASP A 158 -16.86 10.48 41.64
N MET A 159 -17.71 10.25 40.63
CA MET A 159 -19.15 10.22 40.85
C MET A 159 -19.83 9.12 40.03
N ALA A 160 -20.05 8.00 40.71
CA ALA A 160 -21.32 7.30 40.62
C ALA A 160 -22.42 8.19 41.22
N PHE A 161 -23.59 8.29 40.58
CA PHE A 161 -24.84 8.55 41.30
C PHE A 161 -26.04 7.89 40.61
N SER A 162 -26.53 6.87 41.29
CA SER A 162 -27.92 6.44 41.35
C SER A 162 -28.83 7.51 41.96
N SER A 163 -30.05 7.69 41.43
CA SER A 163 -31.32 7.37 42.12
C SER A 163 -32.51 8.25 41.69
N CYS A 164 -33.53 7.53 41.19
CA CYS A 164 -34.95 7.57 41.55
C CYS A 164 -35.80 8.84 41.36
N ARG A 165 -36.87 8.67 40.56
CA ARG A 165 -38.25 8.86 41.04
C ARG A 165 -39.19 7.85 40.40
N ARG A 166 -40.14 7.38 41.22
CA ARG A 166 -41.04 6.24 41.04
C ARG A 166 -42.47 6.80 41.13
N GLU A 167 -43.41 6.31 40.32
CA GLU A 167 -44.84 6.25 40.65
C GLU A 167 -45.53 5.19 39.76
N VAL A 168 -46.51 4.49 40.34
CA VAL A 168 -47.08 3.18 39.94
C VAL A 168 -48.61 3.27 40.00
N CYS A 169 -49.30 2.33 39.31
CA CYS A 169 -50.69 1.80 39.48
C CYS A 169 -51.76 2.41 38.54
N SER A 170 -52.71 1.69 37.93
CA SER A 170 -53.11 0.26 37.88
C SER A 170 -54.14 0.00 36.76
N GLU A 171 -54.22 -1.26 36.27
CA GLU A 171 -55.38 -2.14 35.88
C GLU A 171 -56.66 -1.52 35.26
N GLY A 172 -57.46 -2.08 34.32
CA GLY A 172 -57.64 -3.40 33.67
C GLY A 172 -59.13 -3.58 33.28
N ILE A 173 -59.43 -4.35 32.18
CA ILE A 173 -60.74 -4.90 31.71
C ILE A 173 -61.67 -3.87 30.97
N VAL A 174 -62.33 -4.06 29.79
CA VAL A 174 -63.19 -5.12 29.19
C VAL A 174 -63.23 -5.01 27.62
N GLU A 175 -63.47 -6.15 26.95
CA GLU A 175 -63.84 -6.38 25.53
C GLU A 175 -65.15 -5.69 25.03
N LEU A 176 -65.25 -5.34 23.73
CA LEU A 176 -66.00 -6.08 22.67
C LEU A 176 -66.28 -5.20 21.41
N GLY A 177 -65.96 -5.78 20.23
CA GLY A 177 -66.46 -5.57 18.85
C GLY A 177 -67.10 -4.27 18.35
N HIS A 178 -66.62 -3.75 17.22
CA HIS A 178 -67.35 -3.74 15.94
C HIS A 178 -66.49 -3.19 14.78
N VAL A 179 -66.84 -3.63 13.58
CA VAL A 179 -66.07 -3.67 12.33
C VAL A 179 -66.43 -2.47 11.42
N VAL A 180 -65.38 -1.93 10.77
CA VAL A 180 -65.31 -1.13 9.52
C VAL A 180 -65.70 0.36 9.58
N GLU A 181 -64.68 1.21 9.44
CA GLU A 181 -64.70 2.26 8.41
C GLU A 181 -63.28 2.51 7.87
N PHE A 182 -63.13 2.37 6.56
CA PHE A 182 -61.89 2.53 5.80
C PHE A 182 -61.49 4.01 5.74
N ASN A 183 -60.28 4.34 6.22
CA ASN A 183 -59.56 5.56 5.81
C ASN A 183 -58.07 5.22 5.67
N PRO A 184 -57.45 5.43 4.49
CA PRO A 184 -56.05 5.05 4.28
C PRO A 184 -55.15 6.11 4.92
N ILE A 185 -54.66 5.83 6.13
CA ILE A 185 -53.48 6.52 6.67
C ILE A 185 -52.27 5.73 6.15
N PHE A 186 -51.47 6.40 5.32
CA PHE A 186 -50.19 5.92 4.83
C PHE A 186 -49.30 5.50 6.02
N ASP A 187 -49.14 4.20 6.21
CA ASP A 187 -48.22 3.63 7.19
C ASP A 187 -46.83 3.61 6.57
N SER A 188 -46.08 4.70 6.73
CA SER A 188 -44.69 4.82 6.29
C SER A 188 -43.75 4.23 7.33
N HIS A 189 -43.81 2.92 7.55
CA HIS A 189 -42.71 2.20 8.17
C HIS A 189 -41.57 2.00 7.16
N THR A 190 -40.99 3.12 6.72
CA THR A 190 -39.59 3.13 6.28
C THR A 190 -38.78 3.17 7.55
N SER A 191 -38.30 2.00 8.00
CA SER A 191 -37.21 1.94 8.98
C SER A 191 -36.05 2.76 8.43
N GLY A 192 -35.97 4.02 8.85
CA GLY A 192 -34.92 4.94 8.46
C GLY A 192 -33.59 4.29 8.78
N ILE A 193 -32.78 4.06 7.76
CA ILE A 193 -31.35 3.83 7.93
C ILE A 193 -30.86 5.10 8.63
N GLU A 194 -30.66 5.04 9.94
CA GLU A 194 -29.89 6.07 10.65
C GLU A 194 -28.51 6.09 9.99
N VAL A 195 -28.32 7.03 9.06
CA VAL A 195 -27.02 7.37 8.50
C VAL A 195 -26.23 7.95 9.67
N GLU A 196 -25.53 7.07 10.39
CA GLU A 196 -24.70 7.46 11.50
C GLU A 196 -23.70 8.51 11.02
N GLU A 197 -23.77 9.73 11.56
CA GLU A 197 -22.91 10.82 11.12
C GLU A 197 -21.42 10.44 11.27
N PRO A 198 -20.57 10.74 10.27
CA PRO A 198 -19.14 10.52 10.35
C PRO A 198 -18.55 11.23 11.58
N CYS A 199 -17.78 10.51 12.40
CA CYS A 199 -17.03 11.15 13.48
C CYS A 199 -15.77 11.79 12.90
N GLU A 200 -15.54 13.06 13.21
CA GLU A 200 -14.35 13.78 12.74
C GLU A 200 -13.33 13.97 13.87
N ALA A 201 -12.07 13.76 13.55
CA ALA A 201 -10.96 14.05 14.46
C ALA A 201 -10.75 15.55 14.65
N ASN A 202 -10.50 15.96 15.88
CA ASN A 202 -10.14 17.33 16.23
C ASN A 202 -8.64 17.61 16.02
N GLU A 203 -8.25 18.88 16.07
CA GLU A 203 -6.86 19.32 15.85
C GLU A 203 -5.85 18.81 16.90
N VAL A 204 -6.31 18.42 18.09
CA VAL A 204 -5.44 17.79 19.09
C VAL A 204 -5.12 16.36 18.67
N GLU A 205 -6.13 15.60 18.23
CA GLU A 205 -5.98 14.23 17.73
C GLU A 205 -5.07 14.21 16.48
N LYS A 206 -5.27 15.12 15.51
CA LYS A 206 -4.42 15.23 14.32
C LYS A 206 -2.96 15.55 14.64
N ARG A 207 -2.73 16.50 15.57
CA ARG A 207 -1.37 16.83 16.04
C ARG A 207 -0.71 15.65 16.74
N ARG A 208 -1.46 14.91 17.55
CA ARG A 208 -0.96 13.70 18.21
C ARG A 208 -0.57 12.62 17.17
N ALA A 209 -1.39 12.43 16.13
CA ALA A 209 -1.07 11.47 15.06
C ALA A 209 0.22 11.84 14.32
N THR A 210 0.38 13.13 14.00
CA THR A 210 1.57 13.65 13.33
C THR A 210 2.81 13.51 14.21
N SER A 211 2.70 13.82 15.51
CA SER A 211 3.80 13.66 16.46
C SER A 211 4.25 12.20 16.58
N ALA A 212 3.29 11.27 16.71
CA ALA A 212 3.57 9.84 16.76
C ALA A 212 4.28 9.35 15.49
N LEU A 213 3.81 9.76 14.31
CA LEU A 213 4.46 9.42 13.05
C LEU A 213 5.92 9.88 13.01
N ASN A 214 6.18 11.12 13.41
CA ASN A 214 7.55 11.66 13.44
C ASN A 214 8.46 10.89 14.39
N SER A 215 7.96 10.52 15.57
CA SER A 215 8.69 9.68 16.53
C SER A 215 9.03 8.31 15.94
N ILE A 216 8.07 7.63 15.29
CA ILE A 216 8.28 6.32 14.66
C ILE A 216 9.30 6.44 13.51
N ILE A 217 9.17 7.46 12.65
CA ILE A 217 10.12 7.72 11.56
C ILE A 217 11.53 7.94 12.10
N SER A 218 11.67 8.68 13.20
CA SER A 218 12.95 8.93 13.86
C SER A 218 13.61 7.62 14.31
N VAL A 219 12.85 6.75 14.99
CA VAL A 219 13.32 5.42 15.43
C VAL A 219 13.75 4.58 14.23
N LEU A 220 12.91 4.46 13.19
CA LEU A 220 13.26 3.68 12.00
C LEU A 220 14.50 4.24 11.27
N THR A 221 14.63 5.56 11.21
CA THR A 221 15.79 6.21 10.57
C THR A 221 17.06 5.87 11.34
N HIS A 222 17.08 6.08 12.65
CA HIS A 222 18.24 5.77 13.50
C HIS A 222 18.67 4.31 13.38
N TYR A 223 17.73 3.37 13.46
CA TYR A 223 18.04 1.95 13.38
C TYR A 223 18.37 1.44 11.98
N SER A 224 18.06 2.23 10.93
CA SER A 224 18.52 1.96 9.56
C SER A 224 19.97 2.39 9.31
N GLU A 225 20.48 3.36 10.09
CA GLU A 225 21.87 3.81 10.01
C GLU A 225 22.83 2.70 10.47
N LEU A 226 22.44 1.96 11.50
CA LEU A 226 23.23 0.86 12.06
C LEU A 226 23.42 -0.33 11.10
N THR A 227 22.57 -0.45 10.07
CA THR A 227 22.67 -1.52 9.04
C THR A 227 23.18 -1.00 7.69
N GLY A 228 23.35 0.32 7.55
CA GLY A 228 23.67 0.99 6.28
C GLY A 228 22.51 1.05 5.27
N ARG A 229 21.34 0.48 5.56
CA ARG A 229 20.18 0.42 4.65
C ARG A 229 19.20 1.56 4.91
N LEU A 230 19.71 2.77 4.72
CA LEU A 230 19.10 4.02 5.18
C LEU A 230 17.66 4.22 4.68
N VAL A 231 16.80 4.74 5.57
CA VAL A 231 15.42 5.15 5.23
C VAL A 231 15.12 6.60 5.57
N CYS A 232 14.00 7.12 5.06
CA CYS A 232 13.48 8.44 5.37
C CYS A 232 11.95 8.53 5.19
N GLY A 233 11.31 9.47 5.90
CA GLY A 233 9.86 9.74 5.76
C GLY A 233 9.48 10.59 4.55
N LYS A 234 10.45 11.09 3.77
CA LYS A 234 10.22 11.87 2.55
C LYS A 234 10.86 11.17 1.37
N LYS A 235 10.19 11.16 0.22
CA LYS A 235 10.72 10.55 -0.99
C LYS A 235 12.02 11.27 -1.39
N CYS A 236 13.15 10.58 -1.24
CA CYS A 236 14.44 11.08 -1.70
C CYS A 236 14.62 10.71 -3.17
N SER A 237 14.80 11.70 -4.04
CA SER A 237 15.20 11.49 -5.43
C SER A 237 16.71 11.22 -5.49
N CYS A 238 17.12 9.96 -5.37
CA CYS A 238 18.48 9.56 -5.69
C CYS A 238 18.55 9.19 -7.19
N TYR A 239 19.51 9.80 -7.88
CA TYR A 239 19.89 9.71 -9.29
C TYR A 239 18.90 9.13 -10.32
N GLY A 240 18.26 10.03 -11.07
CA GLY A 240 17.99 9.86 -12.51
C GLY A 240 16.84 8.96 -12.95
N THR A 241 16.24 8.17 -12.06
CA THR A 241 15.08 7.33 -12.41
C THR A 241 14.01 7.44 -11.33
N SER A 242 12.75 7.67 -11.73
CA SER A 242 11.64 7.59 -10.78
C SER A 242 11.40 6.11 -10.47
N PRO A 243 11.55 5.65 -9.21
CA PRO A 243 11.33 4.25 -8.88
C PRO A 243 9.88 3.87 -9.21
N LEU A 244 9.69 2.69 -9.82
CA LEU A 244 8.36 2.13 -10.03
C LEU A 244 7.68 1.94 -8.68
N GLY A 245 6.41 2.35 -8.59
CA GLY A 245 5.65 2.21 -7.36
C GLY A 245 5.61 0.75 -6.87
N SER A 246 5.63 0.55 -5.56
CA SER A 246 5.65 -0.77 -4.90
C SER A 246 4.59 -1.73 -5.47
N SER A 247 3.35 -1.28 -5.65
CA SER A 247 2.25 -2.08 -6.24
C SER A 247 2.58 -2.63 -7.64
N ILE A 248 3.30 -1.85 -8.46
CA ILE A 248 3.69 -2.25 -9.82
C ILE A 248 4.84 -3.25 -9.72
N THR A 249 5.83 -2.96 -8.87
CA THR A 249 6.97 -3.84 -8.63
C THR A 249 6.52 -5.24 -8.19
N ILE A 250 5.53 -5.35 -7.28
CA ILE A 250 4.95 -6.65 -6.89
C ILE A 250 4.29 -7.32 -8.09
N SER A 251 3.49 -6.57 -8.87
CA SER A 251 2.74 -7.11 -10.00
C SER A 251 3.67 -7.64 -11.09
N LEU A 252 4.72 -6.89 -11.41
CA LEU A 252 5.79 -7.30 -12.33
C LEU A 252 6.56 -8.51 -11.77
N GLY A 253 6.81 -8.57 -10.46
CA GLY A 253 7.50 -9.67 -9.80
C GLY A 253 6.80 -11.03 -9.89
N ARG A 254 5.50 -11.06 -10.23
CA ARG A 254 4.74 -12.29 -10.47
C ARG A 254 5.06 -12.92 -11.83
N ILE A 255 5.55 -12.14 -12.78
CA ILE A 255 5.91 -12.59 -14.13
C ILE A 255 7.20 -13.39 -14.05
N LYS A 256 7.17 -14.63 -14.57
CA LYS A 256 8.29 -15.59 -14.43
C LYS A 256 9.31 -15.51 -15.56
N GLN A 257 8.97 -14.86 -16.67
CA GLN A 257 9.84 -14.71 -17.82
C GLN A 257 10.89 -13.62 -17.60
N SER A 258 12.01 -13.71 -18.32
CA SER A 258 13.04 -12.66 -18.29
C SER A 258 12.58 -11.46 -19.10
N PHE A 259 12.44 -10.32 -18.42
CA PHE A 259 12.23 -9.03 -19.06
C PHE A 259 12.86 -7.89 -18.26
N VAL A 260 13.00 -6.75 -18.94
CA VAL A 260 13.37 -5.46 -18.38
C VAL A 260 12.41 -4.37 -18.88
N LEU A 261 12.27 -3.30 -18.09
CA LEU A 261 11.61 -2.06 -18.51
C LEU A 261 12.65 -0.94 -18.58
N THR A 262 12.62 -0.16 -19.66
CA THR A 262 13.47 1.02 -19.82
C THR A 262 12.64 2.29 -19.89
N ASP A 263 13.09 3.35 -19.21
CA ASP A 263 12.41 4.65 -19.22
C ASP A 263 12.81 5.45 -20.46
N VAL A 264 11.82 5.82 -21.28
CA VAL A 264 12.04 6.60 -22.51
C VAL A 264 12.28 8.08 -22.26
N ASN A 265 11.90 8.58 -21.09
CA ASN A 265 11.99 10.00 -20.75
C ASN A 265 13.36 10.36 -20.15
N THR A 266 14.13 9.36 -19.71
CA THR A 266 15.48 9.55 -19.19
C THR A 266 16.52 9.37 -20.30
N PRO A 267 17.53 10.27 -20.39
CA PRO A 267 18.63 10.12 -21.34
C PRO A 267 19.23 8.72 -21.28
N ASP A 268 19.62 8.20 -22.44
CA ASP A 268 20.21 6.85 -22.60
C ASP A 268 19.26 5.66 -22.38
N MET A 269 17.96 5.90 -22.12
CA MET A 269 16.95 4.86 -21.89
C MET A 269 17.37 3.79 -20.87
N PRO A 270 17.66 4.19 -19.61
CA PRO A 270 18.14 3.26 -18.60
C PRO A 270 17.07 2.26 -18.19
N ILE A 271 17.51 1.09 -17.74
CA ILE A 271 16.65 0.08 -17.12
C ILE A 271 16.13 0.61 -15.79
N VAL A 272 14.80 0.65 -15.64
CA VAL A 272 14.11 1.01 -14.39
C VAL A 272 13.52 -0.20 -13.67
N TYR A 273 13.45 -1.35 -14.34
CA TYR A 273 13.06 -2.62 -13.73
C TYR A 273 13.70 -3.78 -14.47
N ALA A 274 14.13 -4.79 -13.72
CA ALA A 274 14.54 -6.08 -14.25
C ALA A 274 13.92 -7.21 -13.43
N SER A 275 13.36 -8.20 -14.13
CA SER A 275 12.76 -9.38 -13.52
C SER A 275 13.79 -10.26 -12.81
N SER A 276 13.34 -11.08 -11.86
CA SER A 276 14.21 -12.09 -11.22
C SER A 276 14.82 -13.08 -12.21
N ALA A 277 14.09 -13.41 -13.28
CA ALA A 277 14.57 -14.27 -14.36
C ALA A 277 15.67 -13.61 -15.19
N PHE A 278 15.64 -12.28 -15.37
CA PHE A 278 16.71 -11.53 -16.04
C PHE A 278 18.03 -11.60 -15.26
N PHE A 279 17.97 -11.41 -13.93
CA PHE A 279 19.18 -11.53 -13.10
C PHE A 279 19.77 -12.95 -13.16
N LYS A 280 18.91 -13.98 -13.12
CA LYS A 280 19.34 -15.38 -13.28
C LYS A 280 19.94 -15.67 -14.65
N LEU A 281 19.33 -15.13 -15.71
CA LEU A 281 19.78 -15.33 -17.09
C LEU A 281 21.15 -14.71 -17.34
N THR A 282 21.39 -13.52 -16.81
CA THR A 282 22.56 -12.69 -17.15
C THR A 282 23.67 -12.72 -16.09
N GLY A 283 23.36 -13.13 -14.87
CA GLY A 283 24.29 -13.15 -13.74
C GLY A 283 24.55 -11.80 -13.06
N TYR A 284 23.97 -10.70 -13.57
CA TYR A 284 24.11 -9.38 -12.96
C TYR A 284 23.16 -9.19 -11.78
N SER A 285 23.61 -8.43 -10.77
CA SER A 285 22.78 -8.03 -9.64
C SER A 285 21.89 -6.81 -9.96
N LYS A 286 20.88 -6.56 -9.13
CA LYS A 286 19.99 -5.39 -9.24
C LYS A 286 20.78 -4.07 -9.37
N ASN A 287 21.78 -3.87 -8.51
CA ASN A 287 22.57 -2.63 -8.44
C ASN A 287 23.48 -2.44 -9.66
N GLU A 288 23.84 -3.52 -10.37
CA GLU A 288 24.65 -3.46 -11.58
C GLU A 288 23.84 -3.23 -12.85
N VAL A 289 22.50 -3.35 -12.77
CA VAL A 289 21.58 -3.32 -13.92
C VAL A 289 20.73 -2.05 -13.93
N LEU A 290 20.14 -1.68 -12.78
CA LEU A 290 19.26 -0.52 -12.72
C LEU A 290 20.04 0.77 -13.01
N GLY A 291 19.42 1.70 -13.74
CA GLY A 291 20.04 2.95 -14.15
C GLY A 291 20.98 2.85 -15.35
N ARG A 292 21.20 1.65 -15.92
CA ARG A 292 22.07 1.45 -17.10
C ARG A 292 21.26 1.07 -18.32
N ASN A 293 21.75 1.42 -19.50
CA ASN A 293 21.23 0.89 -20.75
C ASN A 293 21.63 -0.58 -20.96
N CYS A 294 20.74 -1.39 -21.53
CA CYS A 294 20.95 -2.83 -21.78
C CYS A 294 22.20 -3.20 -22.60
N ARG A 295 22.85 -2.24 -23.28
CA ARG A 295 24.04 -2.47 -24.12
C ARG A 295 25.23 -3.07 -23.39
N PHE A 296 25.25 -3.08 -22.06
CA PHE A 296 26.30 -3.78 -21.31
C PHE A 296 26.31 -5.30 -21.56
N LEU A 297 25.23 -5.85 -22.12
CA LEU A 297 25.16 -7.25 -22.56
C LEU A 297 25.83 -7.48 -23.94
N SER A 298 26.20 -6.42 -24.67
CA SER A 298 26.87 -6.55 -25.96
C SER A 298 28.36 -6.88 -25.78
N GLY A 299 28.92 -7.68 -26.69
CA GLY A 299 30.33 -8.04 -26.77
C GLY A 299 30.97 -7.68 -28.11
N ALA A 300 32.24 -8.04 -28.29
CA ALA A 300 32.98 -7.79 -29.53
C ALA A 300 32.34 -8.46 -30.75
N ASP A 301 31.76 -9.65 -30.57
CA ASP A 301 31.11 -10.44 -31.62
C ASP A 301 29.62 -10.12 -31.80
N THR A 302 29.09 -9.13 -31.07
CA THR A 302 27.69 -8.72 -31.24
C THR A 302 27.52 -7.98 -32.57
N ASP A 303 26.69 -8.53 -33.45
CA ASP A 303 26.43 -7.96 -34.76
C ASP A 303 25.88 -6.51 -34.70
N THR A 304 26.64 -5.58 -35.26
CA THR A 304 26.30 -4.16 -35.34
C THR A 304 25.06 -3.90 -36.18
N SER A 305 24.78 -4.73 -37.20
CA SER A 305 23.58 -4.57 -38.05
C SER A 305 22.29 -4.82 -37.26
N THR A 306 22.31 -5.85 -36.38
CA THR A 306 21.23 -6.14 -35.43
C THR A 306 21.04 -5.01 -34.42
N ILE A 307 22.12 -4.40 -33.91
CA ILE A 307 22.03 -3.21 -33.04
C ILE A 307 21.37 -2.04 -33.78
N HIS A 308 21.71 -1.82 -35.05
CA HIS A 308 21.09 -0.77 -35.85
C HIS A 308 19.59 -1.00 -36.05
N LEU A 309 19.17 -2.24 -36.33
CA LEU A 309 17.76 -2.62 -36.44
C LEU A 309 16.98 -2.35 -35.14
N ILE A 310 17.57 -2.67 -33.98
CA ILE A 310 16.98 -2.34 -32.68
C ILE A 310 16.81 -0.82 -32.54
N LYS A 311 17.87 -0.04 -32.80
CA LYS A 311 17.83 1.43 -32.70
C LYS A 311 16.75 2.03 -33.59
N GLU A 312 16.63 1.54 -34.83
CA GLU A 312 15.63 2.00 -35.78
C GLU A 312 14.21 1.64 -35.32
N SER A 313 14.01 0.44 -34.78
CA SER A 313 12.70 0.01 -34.26
C SER A 313 12.27 0.85 -33.06
N VAL A 314 13.20 1.15 -32.15
CA VAL A 314 12.95 2.03 -31.00
C VAL A 314 12.63 3.45 -31.48
N ARG A 315 13.40 3.99 -32.42
CA ARG A 315 13.18 5.33 -33.01
C ARG A 315 11.83 5.44 -33.72
N THR A 316 11.41 4.39 -34.40
CA THR A 316 10.14 4.34 -35.14
C THR A 316 8.97 3.85 -34.29
N GLU A 317 9.17 3.63 -32.99
CA GLU A 317 8.15 3.17 -32.04
C GLU A 317 7.49 1.83 -32.43
N LYS A 318 8.23 0.96 -33.13
CA LYS A 318 7.74 -0.34 -33.60
C LYS A 318 8.30 -1.48 -32.76
N PRO A 319 7.51 -2.55 -32.52
CA PRO A 319 8.04 -3.75 -31.91
C PRO A 319 9.02 -4.43 -32.87
N CYS A 320 10.06 -5.06 -32.33
CA CYS A 320 10.99 -5.88 -33.11
C CYS A 320 11.38 -7.14 -32.35
N THR A 321 11.69 -8.19 -33.10
CA THR A 321 12.25 -9.44 -32.59
C THR A 321 13.54 -9.70 -33.32
N VAL A 322 14.63 -9.91 -32.58
CA VAL A 322 15.96 -10.14 -33.15
C VAL A 322 16.65 -11.28 -32.40
N ARG A 323 17.58 -11.93 -33.09
CA ARG A 323 18.51 -12.88 -32.47
C ARG A 323 19.85 -12.17 -32.34
N ILE A 324 20.26 -11.87 -31.11
CA ILE A 324 21.47 -11.10 -30.82
C ILE A 324 22.41 -11.89 -29.90
N LEU A 325 23.71 -11.85 -30.18
CA LEU A 325 24.71 -12.46 -29.31
C LEU A 325 24.94 -11.54 -28.11
N ASN A 326 24.74 -12.05 -26.90
CA ASN A 326 24.96 -11.33 -25.65
C ASN A 326 25.97 -12.06 -24.76
N ILE A 327 26.63 -11.30 -23.88
CA ILE A 327 27.61 -11.76 -22.92
C ILE A 327 27.05 -11.61 -21.50
N ARG A 328 27.16 -12.67 -20.70
CA ARG A 328 26.80 -12.69 -19.27
C ARG A 328 27.92 -12.09 -18.42
N LYS A 329 27.62 -11.84 -17.15
CA LYS A 329 28.61 -11.34 -16.19
C LYS A 329 29.87 -12.22 -16.07
N ASP A 330 29.73 -13.53 -16.21
CA ASP A 330 30.84 -14.49 -16.15
C ASP A 330 31.66 -14.58 -17.46
N GLY A 331 31.33 -13.77 -18.47
CA GLY A 331 31.98 -13.76 -19.77
C GLY A 331 31.43 -14.80 -20.75
N SER A 332 30.53 -15.70 -20.34
CA SER A 332 29.91 -16.66 -21.24
C SER A 332 28.97 -15.95 -22.23
N SER A 333 28.99 -16.41 -23.48
CA SER A 333 28.07 -15.90 -24.51
C SER A 333 26.77 -16.70 -24.55
N PHE A 334 25.70 -16.07 -25.02
CA PHE A 334 24.45 -16.72 -25.34
C PHE A 334 23.70 -16.02 -26.47
N TRP A 335 22.94 -16.81 -27.23
CA TRP A 335 22.03 -16.28 -28.23
C TRP A 335 20.75 -15.83 -27.56
N ASN A 336 20.59 -14.52 -27.44
CA ASN A 336 19.40 -13.89 -26.90
C ASN A 336 18.39 -13.69 -28.03
N LEU A 337 17.29 -14.44 -28.00
CA LEU A 337 16.12 -14.13 -28.79
C LEU A 337 15.39 -12.99 -28.08
N LEU A 338 15.67 -11.76 -28.51
CA LEU A 338 15.23 -10.53 -27.88
C LEU A 338 13.98 -10.00 -28.58
N HIS A 339 12.91 -9.75 -27.81
CA HIS A 339 11.75 -9.00 -28.28
C HIS A 339 11.62 -7.67 -27.56
N ILE A 340 11.54 -6.59 -28.32
CA ILE A 340 11.34 -5.23 -27.80
C ILE A 340 9.97 -4.75 -28.23
N SER A 341 9.20 -4.18 -27.28
CA SER A 341 7.87 -3.64 -27.56
C SER A 341 7.63 -2.35 -26.77
N PRO A 342 7.02 -1.32 -27.38
CA PRO A 342 6.61 -0.13 -26.65
C PRO A 342 5.38 -0.41 -25.76
N ILE A 343 5.42 0.10 -24.54
CA ILE A 343 4.28 0.12 -23.62
C ILE A 343 3.78 1.56 -23.52
N ARG A 344 2.53 1.78 -23.92
CA ARG A 344 1.88 3.10 -23.92
C ARG A 344 1.05 3.31 -22.65
N ASN A 345 1.00 4.55 -22.16
CA ASN A 345 0.08 4.99 -21.11
C ASN A 345 -1.32 5.27 -21.69
N ALA A 346 -2.28 5.73 -20.87
CA ALA A 346 -3.63 6.06 -21.34
C ALA A 346 -3.69 7.23 -22.32
N SER A 347 -2.69 8.13 -22.33
CA SER A 347 -2.63 9.19 -23.34
C SER A 347 -2.08 8.70 -24.69
N GLY A 348 -1.74 7.42 -24.81
CA GLY A 348 -1.17 6.84 -26.03
C GLY A 348 0.33 7.12 -26.22
N LYS A 349 0.96 7.87 -25.30
CA LYS A 349 2.42 8.08 -25.32
C LYS A 349 3.15 6.87 -24.78
N ILE A 350 4.35 6.59 -25.30
CA ILE A 350 5.19 5.52 -24.77
C ILE A 350 5.61 5.89 -23.34
N ALA A 351 5.28 5.03 -22.39
CA ALA A 351 5.73 5.13 -21.01
C ALA A 351 7.06 4.38 -20.81
N TYR A 352 7.18 3.19 -21.42
CA TYR A 352 8.36 2.33 -21.30
C TYR A 352 8.58 1.55 -22.59
N PHE A 353 9.81 1.09 -22.84
CA PHE A 353 10.01 -0.11 -23.66
C PHE A 353 10.16 -1.32 -22.74
N VAL A 354 9.54 -2.43 -23.15
CA VAL A 354 9.81 -3.74 -22.55
C VAL A 354 10.75 -4.53 -23.46
N GLY A 355 11.82 -5.05 -22.90
CA GLY A 355 12.72 -6.01 -23.56
C GLY A 355 12.55 -7.38 -22.91
N VAL A 356 12.08 -8.37 -23.66
CA VAL A 356 11.94 -9.77 -23.23
C VAL A 356 13.10 -10.58 -23.78
N GLN A 357 13.87 -11.21 -22.90
CA GLN A 357 15.06 -11.99 -23.27
C GLN A 357 14.78 -13.48 -23.13
N MET A 358 15.28 -14.26 -24.08
CA MET A 358 15.26 -15.71 -23.98
C MET A 358 16.55 -16.30 -24.53
N ASP A 359 17.16 -17.19 -23.75
CA ASP A 359 18.32 -17.93 -24.21
C ASP A 359 17.87 -19.05 -25.15
N GLU A 360 18.32 -19.00 -26.41
CA GLU A 360 18.01 -20.01 -27.42
C GLU A 360 18.53 -21.40 -27.03
N SER A 361 19.64 -21.47 -26.29
CA SER A 361 20.22 -22.73 -25.81
C SER A 361 19.41 -23.36 -24.67
N SER A 362 18.54 -22.57 -24.02
CA SER A 362 17.63 -23.07 -23.00
C SER A 362 16.53 -23.91 -23.65
N ARG A 363 16.86 -25.19 -23.90
CA ARG A 363 15.92 -26.24 -24.31
C ARG A 363 14.88 -26.46 -23.21
N SER A 364 13.90 -25.58 -23.14
CA SER A 364 12.57 -26.00 -22.72
C SER A 364 11.93 -26.66 -23.93
N HIS A 365 12.19 -27.97 -24.10
CA HIS A 365 11.15 -28.85 -24.63
C HIS A 365 9.93 -28.59 -23.75
N GLY A 366 9.05 -27.73 -24.25
CA GLY A 366 7.96 -27.22 -23.46
C GLY A 366 7.15 -28.40 -22.97
N ARG A 367 6.98 -28.52 -21.65
CA ARG A 367 5.77 -29.14 -21.12
C ARG A 367 4.49 -28.41 -21.62
N ASP A 368 4.64 -27.23 -22.23
CA ASP A 368 3.55 -26.34 -22.70
C ASP A 368 3.45 -26.10 -24.23
N GLY A 369 4.35 -26.61 -25.09
CA GLY A 369 4.21 -26.47 -26.56
C GLY A 369 4.20 -25.05 -27.18
N LEU A 370 4.30 -23.97 -26.40
CA LEU A 370 4.22 -22.59 -26.90
C LEU A 370 5.48 -22.16 -27.67
N SER A 371 5.30 -21.55 -28.84
CA SER A 371 6.38 -20.96 -29.63
C SER A 371 7.08 -19.80 -28.91
N PHE A 372 8.32 -19.50 -29.29
CA PHE A 372 9.07 -18.36 -28.75
C PHE A 372 8.31 -17.03 -28.90
N GLU A 373 7.70 -16.82 -30.07
CA GLU A 373 6.89 -15.65 -30.35
C GLU A 373 5.71 -15.52 -29.38
N MET A 374 5.02 -16.64 -29.09
CA MET A 374 3.89 -16.65 -28.17
C MET A 374 4.34 -16.32 -26.74
N ARG A 375 5.48 -16.85 -26.29
CA ARG A 375 6.05 -16.50 -24.97
C ARG A 375 6.42 -15.03 -24.86
N HIS A 376 7.02 -14.45 -25.90
CA HIS A 376 7.32 -13.02 -25.94
C HIS A 376 6.05 -12.18 -25.86
N LYS A 377 5.07 -12.44 -26.73
CA LYS A 377 3.80 -11.70 -26.74
C LYS A 377 3.02 -11.85 -25.43
N SER A 378 2.98 -13.04 -24.84
CA SER A 378 2.35 -13.28 -23.53
C SER A 378 3.04 -12.50 -22.41
N THR A 379 4.38 -12.44 -22.42
CA THR A 379 5.14 -11.64 -21.44
C THR A 379 4.85 -10.15 -21.60
N VAL A 380 4.87 -9.63 -22.83
CA VAL A 380 4.50 -8.23 -23.12
C VAL A 380 3.07 -7.95 -22.67
N GLY A 381 2.14 -8.87 -22.91
CA GLY A 381 0.75 -8.78 -22.46
C GLY A 381 0.64 -8.67 -20.93
N ALA A 382 1.32 -9.55 -20.20
CA ALA A 382 1.35 -9.54 -18.74
C ALA A 382 1.97 -8.24 -18.18
N VAL A 383 3.08 -7.79 -18.77
CA VAL A 383 3.72 -6.51 -18.41
C VAL A 383 2.77 -5.34 -18.66
N ARG A 384 2.07 -5.31 -19.80
CA ARG A 384 1.09 -4.27 -20.12
C ARG A 384 -0.05 -4.25 -19.10
N VAL A 385 -0.54 -5.42 -18.66
CA VAL A 385 -1.56 -5.50 -17.61
C VAL A 385 -1.04 -4.97 -16.28
N ALA A 386 0.18 -5.36 -15.88
CA ALA A 386 0.81 -4.89 -14.65
C ALA A 386 1.10 -3.37 -14.64
N LEU A 387 1.32 -2.77 -15.82
CA LEU A 387 1.57 -1.33 -15.96
C LEU A 387 0.28 -0.52 -16.16
N ARG A 388 -0.84 -1.12 -16.58
CA ARG A 388 -2.13 -0.40 -16.73
C ARG A 388 -2.63 0.19 -15.41
N THR A 389 -2.27 -0.38 -14.27
CA THR A 389 -2.56 0.19 -12.95
C THR A 389 -1.91 1.55 -12.69
N LEU A 390 -0.90 1.97 -13.48
CA LEU A 390 -0.32 3.32 -13.45
C LEU A 390 -1.30 4.38 -13.96
N SER A 391 -2.13 4.03 -14.95
CA SER A 391 -2.77 5.05 -15.78
C SER A 391 -4.13 5.50 -15.29
N MET A 392 -4.72 4.82 -14.29
CA MET A 392 -5.96 5.29 -13.65
C MET A 392 -5.71 6.40 -12.62
N ALA A 393 -4.48 6.53 -12.10
CA ALA A 393 -4.16 7.54 -11.09
C ALA A 393 -3.79 8.91 -11.70
N ALA A 394 -3.13 8.93 -12.87
CA ALA A 394 -2.69 10.18 -13.51
C ALA A 394 -3.83 11.00 -14.15
N SER A 395 -5.00 10.41 -14.39
CA SER A 395 -6.15 11.07 -15.00
C SER A 395 -7.13 11.69 -14.00
N CYS A 396 -6.93 11.54 -12.69
CA CYS A 396 -7.82 12.10 -11.66
C CYS A 396 -7.27 13.37 -10.98
N SER A 397 -6.05 13.81 -11.29
CA SER A 397 -5.43 15.01 -10.70
C SER A 397 -5.51 16.26 -11.59
N SER A 398 -6.50 16.35 -12.49
CA SER A 398 -6.62 17.48 -13.41
C SER A 398 -8.07 17.87 -13.66
N THR A 399 -8.83 18.15 -12.60
CA THR A 399 -10.03 19.01 -12.65
C THR A 399 -10.48 19.36 -11.23
N CYS A 400 -10.66 20.66 -11.03
CA CYS A 400 -11.29 21.39 -9.91
C CYS A 400 -10.40 21.74 -8.71
#